data_AF-A0A8S2XQD2-F1
#
_entry.id   AF-A0A8S2XQD2-F1
#
_cell.length_a   1.000
_cell.length_b   1.000
_cell.length_c   1.000
_cell.angle_alpha   90.00
_cell.angle_beta   90.00
_cell.angle_gamma   90.00
#
_symmetry.space_group_name_H-M   'P 1'
#
loop_
_entity.id
_entity.type
_entity.pdbx_description
1 polymer ?
#
loop_
_entity_poly.entity_id
_entity_poly.type
_entity_poly.pdbx_seq_one_letter_code
_entity_poly.pdbx_strand_id
1 'polypeptide(L)'
;LRQFVQWIVYLFRSCVPQAMAEERWMQLALRITLSCSSRHYAGRSLQIIRALGLPLSFRWVIDILSRLVETVAEPGDDMQGYVTEILLALMQNIDSLIMQIRGLATSTFAQQRLLPPMTTQQSHTSTFHDSGVPSSTTSSL
;
A
#
# COMPACT_ATOMS: atom_id res chain seq x y z
N LEU A 1 -10.28 15.72 -24.15
CA LEU A 1 -8.95 15.44 -23.53
C LEU A 1 -8.60 13.96 -23.53
N ARG A 2 -9.38 13.07 -22.91
CA ARG A 2 -9.05 11.64 -22.80
C ARG A 2 -8.71 10.97 -24.14
N GLN A 3 -9.58 11.09 -25.14
CA GLN A 3 -9.34 10.52 -26.47
C GLN A 3 -8.05 11.02 -27.12
N PHE A 4 -7.73 12.31 -26.93
CA PHE A 4 -6.53 12.93 -27.47
C PHE A 4 -5.26 12.37 -26.81
N VAL A 5 -5.25 12.26 -25.48
CA VAL A 5 -4.11 11.66 -24.74
C VAL A 5 -3.92 10.21 -25.16
N GLN A 6 -5.00 9.43 -25.29
CA GLN A 6 -4.93 8.04 -25.74
C GLN A 6 -4.38 7.90 -27.17
N TRP A 7 -4.76 8.81 -28.07
CA TRP A 7 -4.21 8.85 -29.43
C TRP A 7 -2.71 9.16 -29.45
N ILE A 8 -2.26 10.14 -28.67
CA ILE A 8 -0.83 10.45 -28.56
C ILE A 8 -0.07 9.24 -28.02
N VAL A 9 -0.58 8.64 -26.94
CA VAL A 9 -0.01 7.44 -26.33
C VAL A 9 0.11 6.30 -27.35
N TYR A 10 -0.95 6.08 -28.13
CA TYR A 10 -0.94 5.09 -29.21
C TYR A 10 0.18 5.39 -30.22
N LEU A 11 0.31 6.63 -30.67
CA LEU A 11 1.37 7.05 -31.59
C LEU A 11 2.77 6.79 -31.00
N PHE A 12 3.00 7.14 -29.74
CA PHE A 12 4.29 6.92 -29.07
C PHE A 12 4.61 5.42 -28.94
N ARG A 13 3.62 4.59 -28.63
CA ARG A 13 3.80 3.13 -28.62
C ARG A 13 4.16 2.59 -30.01
N SER A 14 3.58 3.13 -31.07
CA SER A 14 3.87 2.70 -32.45
C SER A 14 5.23 3.17 -32.95
N CYS A 15 5.63 4.41 -32.65
CA CYS A 15 6.87 5.00 -33.18
C CYS A 15 8.10 4.74 -32.30
N VAL A 16 7.94 4.74 -30.97
CA VAL A 16 9.05 4.66 -30.01
C VAL A 16 8.65 3.82 -28.78
N PRO A 17 8.42 2.51 -28.93
CA PRO A 17 7.92 1.65 -27.85
C PRO A 17 8.83 1.63 -26.62
N GLN A 18 10.16 1.77 -26.81
CA GLN A 18 11.14 1.79 -25.72
C GLN A 18 11.05 3.04 -24.82
N ALA A 19 10.28 4.07 -25.21
CA ALA A 19 10.17 5.31 -24.46
C ALA A 19 9.33 5.18 -23.17
N MET A 20 8.46 4.18 -23.05
CA MET A 20 7.53 4.01 -21.91
C MET A 20 6.82 5.33 -21.56
N ALA A 21 6.26 5.97 -22.60
CA ALA A 21 5.76 7.34 -22.52
C ALA A 21 4.61 7.48 -21.53
N GLU A 22 3.71 6.50 -21.46
CA GLU A 22 2.57 6.52 -20.53
C GLU A 22 3.03 6.52 -19.08
N GLU A 23 3.98 5.65 -18.70
CA GLU A 23 4.49 5.55 -17.33
C GLU A 23 5.21 6.83 -16.93
N ARG A 24 6.05 7.38 -17.82
CA ARG A 24 6.78 8.63 -17.57
C ARG A 24 5.84 9.82 -17.43
N TRP A 25 4.83 9.92 -18.28
CA TRP A 25 3.83 10.98 -18.20
C TRP A 25 2.94 10.83 -16.97
N MET A 26 2.60 9.60 -16.58
CA MET A 26 1.88 9.36 -15.34
C MET A 26 2.71 9.83 -14.13
N GLN A 27 3.98 9.45 -14.05
CA GLN A 27 4.86 9.89 -12.96
C GLN A 27 4.98 11.41 -12.89
N LEU A 28 5.14 12.06 -14.05
CA LEU A 28 5.21 13.52 -14.11
C LEU A 28 3.90 14.17 -13.68
N ALA A 29 2.75 13.69 -14.18
CA ALA A 29 1.44 14.21 -13.82
C ALA A 29 1.14 14.01 -12.34
N LEU A 30 1.55 12.88 -11.74
CA LEU A 30 1.44 12.63 -10.30
C LEU A 30 2.28 13.62 -9.48
N ARG A 31 3.53 13.87 -9.90
CA ARG A 31 4.38 14.88 -9.24
C ARG A 31 3.72 16.25 -9.27
N ILE A 32 3.25 16.71 -10.44
CA ILE A 32 2.57 18.01 -10.57
C ILE A 32 1.32 18.04 -9.69
N THR A 33 0.50 16.99 -9.69
CA THR A 33 -0.72 16.91 -8.88
C THR A 33 -0.44 17.12 -7.39
N LEU A 34 0.66 16.56 -6.89
CA LEU A 34 0.97 16.53 -5.45
C LEU A 34 1.85 17.70 -5.00
N SER A 35 2.63 18.32 -5.89
CA SER A 35 3.53 19.42 -5.56
C SER A 35 3.05 20.81 -6.01
N CYS A 36 2.03 20.89 -6.88
CA CYS A 36 1.59 22.18 -7.41
C CYS A 36 0.75 22.96 -6.39
N SER A 37 1.04 24.26 -6.25
CA SER A 37 0.24 25.20 -5.48
C SER A 37 -1.08 25.60 -6.17
N SER A 38 -1.11 25.53 -7.51
CA SER A 38 -2.31 25.84 -8.30
C SER A 38 -3.17 24.60 -8.49
N ARG A 39 -4.39 24.69 -7.95
CA ARG A 39 -5.40 23.64 -8.00
C ARG A 39 -5.90 23.37 -9.42
N HIS A 40 -5.90 24.41 -10.26
CA HIS A 40 -6.24 24.25 -11.67
C HIS A 40 -5.23 23.35 -12.39
N TYR A 41 -3.93 23.56 -12.18
CA TYR A 41 -2.90 22.72 -12.80
C TYR A 41 -2.93 21.30 -12.25
N ALA A 42 -3.05 21.15 -10.92
CA ALA A 42 -3.20 19.83 -10.30
C ALA A 42 -4.44 19.08 -10.82
N GLY A 43 -5.58 19.76 -10.96
CA GLY A 43 -6.81 19.20 -11.53
C GLY A 43 -6.65 18.74 -12.98
N ARG A 44 -5.94 19.51 -13.82
CA ARG A 44 -5.66 19.09 -15.21
C ARG A 44 -4.68 17.92 -15.25
N SER A 45 -3.71 17.85 -14.34
CA SER A 45 -2.84 16.68 -14.20
C SER A 45 -3.62 15.43 -13.77
N LEU A 46 -4.61 15.54 -12.89
CA LEU A 46 -5.52 14.44 -12.55
C LEU A 46 -6.32 13.94 -13.76
N GLN A 47 -6.83 14.82 -14.60
CA GLN A 47 -7.49 14.43 -15.85
C GLN A 47 -6.56 13.65 -16.78
N ILE A 48 -5.27 14.02 -16.85
CA ILE A 48 -4.25 13.30 -17.63
C ILE A 48 -3.98 11.92 -17.02
N ILE A 49 -3.78 11.82 -15.70
CA ILE A 49 -3.59 10.54 -14.99
C ILE A 49 -4.73 9.58 -15.33
N ARG A 50 -5.98 10.06 -15.24
CA ARG A 50 -7.18 9.28 -15.59
C ARG A 50 -7.27 8.92 -17.06
N ALA A 51 -6.76 9.77 -17.95
CA ALA A 51 -6.73 9.50 -19.39
C ALA A 51 -5.69 8.45 -19.78
N LEU A 52 -4.54 8.42 -19.09
CA LEU A 52 -3.50 7.40 -19.27
C LEU A 52 -3.96 6.02 -18.80
N GLY A 53 -4.77 5.96 -17.75
CA GLY A 53 -5.47 4.74 -17.34
C GLY A 53 -4.57 3.62 -16.81
N LEU A 54 -3.31 3.92 -16.46
CA LEU A 54 -2.46 2.97 -15.74
C LEU A 54 -2.89 2.86 -14.26
N PRO A 55 -2.67 1.71 -13.61
CA PRO A 55 -2.98 1.53 -12.19
C PRO A 55 -2.08 2.39 -11.31
N LEU A 56 -2.67 3.04 -10.31
CA LEU A 56 -1.92 3.77 -9.28
C LEU A 56 -1.37 2.82 -8.21
N SER A 57 -0.13 3.04 -7.78
CA SER A 57 0.43 2.34 -6.63
C SER A 57 -0.23 2.80 -5.32
N PHE A 58 -0.23 1.92 -4.32
CA PHE A 58 -0.79 2.18 -2.99
C PHE A 58 -0.29 3.50 -2.40
N ARG A 59 1.01 3.78 -2.52
CA ARG A 59 1.61 5.02 -2.02
C ARG A 59 1.01 6.27 -2.67
N TRP A 60 0.87 6.28 -4.00
CA TRP A 60 0.28 7.43 -4.70
C TRP A 60 -1.20 7.62 -4.35
N VAL A 61 -1.94 6.53 -4.14
CA VAL A 61 -3.33 6.61 -3.69
C VAL A 61 -3.42 7.27 -2.31
N ILE A 62 -2.56 6.90 -1.36
CA ILE A 62 -2.51 7.52 -0.03
C ILE A 62 -2.15 9.01 -0.11
N ASP A 63 -1.20 9.39 -0.96
CA ASP A 63 -0.82 10.80 -1.15
C ASP A 63 -1.99 11.62 -1.73
N ILE A 64 -2.71 11.08 -2.71
CA ILE A 64 -3.90 11.71 -3.31
C ILE A 64 -5.06 11.80 -2.30
N LEU A 65 -5.29 10.75 -1.51
CA LEU A 65 -6.27 10.76 -0.43
C LEU A 65 -5.94 11.82 0.64
N SER A 66 -4.67 11.98 0.98
CA SER A 66 -4.24 13.00 1.94
C SER A 66 -4.58 14.40 1.44
N ARG A 67 -4.31 14.66 0.15
CA ARG A 67 -4.75 15.90 -0.50
C ARG A 67 -6.27 16.06 -0.48
N LEU A 68 -7.04 15.00 -0.72
CA LEU A 68 -8.51 15.07 -0.65
C LEU A 68 -8.98 15.52 0.74
N VAL A 69 -8.47 14.91 1.81
CA VAL A 69 -8.88 15.19 3.19
C VAL A 69 -8.64 16.66 3.55
N GLU A 70 -7.51 17.22 3.12
CA GLU A 70 -7.19 18.61 3.37
C GLU A 70 -8.07 19.60 2.58
N THR A 71 -8.54 19.19 1.42
CA THR A 71 -9.15 20.08 0.42
C THR A 71 -10.68 20.02 0.41
N VAL A 72 -11.27 18.91 0.85
CA VAL A 72 -12.73 18.68 0.79
C VAL A 72 -13.55 19.66 1.62
N ALA A 73 -12.98 20.21 2.69
CA ALA A 73 -13.67 21.17 3.55
C ALA A 73 -13.54 22.62 3.09
N GLU A 74 -12.70 22.89 2.09
CA GLU A 74 -12.49 24.26 1.60
C GLU A 74 -13.67 24.71 0.71
N PRO A 75 -14.29 25.86 0.98
CA PRO A 75 -15.38 26.39 0.18
C PRO A 75 -14.90 27.02 -1.14
N GLY A 76 -15.74 26.96 -2.18
CA GLY A 76 -15.53 27.65 -3.46
C GLY A 76 -15.77 26.76 -4.70
N ASP A 77 -16.29 27.34 -5.78
CA ASP A 77 -16.65 26.59 -6.99
C ASP A 77 -15.44 25.94 -7.67
N ASP A 78 -14.32 26.65 -7.76
CA ASP A 78 -13.06 26.10 -8.29
C ASP A 78 -12.53 24.96 -7.41
N MET A 79 -12.84 25.01 -6.12
CA MET A 79 -12.46 23.99 -5.16
C MET A 79 -13.25 22.71 -5.36
N GLN A 80 -14.57 22.83 -5.57
CA GLN A 80 -15.41 21.69 -5.88
C GLN A 80 -14.98 20.99 -7.17
N GLY A 81 -14.61 21.76 -8.20
CA GLY A 81 -14.06 21.20 -9.44
C GLY A 81 -12.79 20.38 -9.21
N TYR A 82 -11.86 20.88 -8.40
CA TYR A 82 -10.63 20.17 -8.05
C TYR A 82 -10.88 18.91 -7.22
N VAL A 83 -11.70 19.00 -6.16
CA VAL A 83 -12.10 17.86 -5.32
C VAL A 83 -12.77 16.78 -6.15
N THR A 84 -13.62 17.17 -7.10
CA THR A 84 -14.27 16.25 -8.05
C THR A 84 -13.25 15.47 -8.87
N GLU A 85 -12.21 16.14 -9.38
CA GLU A 85 -11.15 15.44 -10.12
C GLU A 85 -10.35 14.47 -9.24
N ILE A 86 -10.11 14.80 -7.97
CA ILE A 86 -9.46 13.87 -7.03
C ILE A 86 -10.33 12.63 -6.83
N LEU A 87 -11.63 12.80 -6.53
CA LEU A 87 -12.57 11.70 -6.34
C LEU A 87 -12.66 10.81 -7.57
N LEU A 88 -12.76 11.40 -8.77
CA LEU A 88 -12.78 10.66 -10.02
C LEU A 88 -11.50 9.85 -10.25
N ALA A 89 -10.33 10.37 -9.87
CA ALA A 89 -9.06 9.66 -10.01
C ALA A 89 -8.95 8.46 -9.06
N LEU A 90 -9.43 8.64 -7.82
CA LEU A 90 -9.49 7.57 -6.82
C LEU A 90 -10.50 6.48 -7.22
N MET A 91 -11.69 6.85 -7.65
CA MET A 91 -12.71 5.90 -8.10
C MET A 91 -12.24 5.05 -9.28
N GLN A 92 -11.53 5.64 -10.25
CA GLN A 92 -10.97 4.89 -11.39
C GLN A 92 -9.92 3.84 -10.97
N ASN A 93 -9.32 3.98 -9.78
CA ASN A 93 -8.25 3.11 -9.29
C ASN A 93 -8.66 2.20 -8.13
N ILE A 94 -9.96 2.17 -7.77
CA ILE A 94 -10.44 1.43 -6.60
C ILE A 94 -10.18 -0.07 -6.70
N ASP A 95 -10.35 -0.67 -7.88
CA ASP A 95 -10.12 -2.10 -8.09
C ASP A 95 -8.63 -2.46 -7.92
N SER A 96 -7.75 -1.62 -8.47
CA SER A 96 -6.30 -1.78 -8.30
C SER A 96 -5.90 -1.67 -6.83
N LEU A 97 -6.50 -0.74 -6.10
CA LEU A 97 -6.27 -0.56 -4.66
C LEU A 97 -6.72 -1.80 -3.86
N ILE A 98 -7.92 -2.32 -4.14
CA ILE A 98 -8.44 -3.52 -3.47
C ILE A 98 -7.50 -4.70 -3.70
N MET A 99 -7.01 -4.88 -4.93
CA MET A 99 -6.06 -5.95 -5.24
C MET A 99 -4.73 -5.79 -4.49
N GLN A 100 -4.20 -4.57 -4.41
CA GLN A 100 -2.96 -4.29 -3.67
C GLN A 100 -3.13 -4.58 -2.16
N ILE A 101 -4.24 -4.15 -1.55
CA ILE A 101 -4.53 -4.42 -0.13
C ILE A 101 -4.65 -5.92 0.14
N ARG A 102 -5.36 -6.65 -0.73
CA ARG A 102 -5.49 -8.12 -0.62
C ARG A 102 -4.13 -8.80 -0.73
N GLY A 103 -3.30 -8.38 -1.69
CA GLY A 103 -1.93 -8.88 -1.85
C GLY A 103 -1.11 -8.74 -0.57
N LEU A 104 -1.13 -7.55 0.05
CA LEU A 104 -0.42 -7.28 1.31
C LEU A 104 -0.93 -8.14 2.48
N ALA A 105 -2.24 -8.36 2.57
CA ALA A 105 -2.81 -9.25 3.58
C ALA A 105 -2.30 -10.69 3.38
N THR A 106 -2.37 -11.20 2.14
CA THR A 106 -1.92 -12.57 1.84
C THR A 106 -0.43 -12.78 2.10
N SER A 107 0.43 -11.80 1.78
CA SER A 107 1.88 -11.90 2.05
C SER A 107 2.16 -11.91 3.55
N THR A 108 1.45 -11.11 4.33
CA THR A 108 1.60 -11.06 5.79
C THR A 108 1.22 -12.39 6.43
N PHE A 109 0.10 -12.99 6.03
CA PHE A 109 -0.32 -14.29 6.53
C PHE A 109 0.59 -15.44 6.07
N ALA A 110 1.11 -15.38 4.84
CA ALA A 110 2.10 -16.37 4.36
C ALA A 110 3.41 -16.29 5.15
N GLN A 111 3.87 -15.08 5.47
CA GLN A 111 5.10 -14.86 6.24
C GLN A 111 4.95 -15.30 7.71
N GLN A 112 3.75 -15.16 8.30
CA GLN A 112 3.44 -15.71 9.62
C GLN A 112 3.36 -17.24 9.64
N ARG A 113 2.93 -17.88 8.55
CA ARG A 113 2.88 -19.36 8.44
C ARG A 113 4.27 -20.01 8.33
N LEU A 114 5.28 -19.27 7.84
CA LEU A 114 6.65 -19.77 7.69
C LEU A 114 7.54 -19.58 8.93
N LEU A 115 7.04 -18.96 10.00
CA LEU A 115 7.76 -18.87 11.28
C LEU A 115 7.60 -20.20 12.04
N PRO A 116 8.68 -20.87 12.48
CA PRO A 116 8.55 -22.07 13.29
C PRO A 116 7.83 -21.75 14.61
N PRO A 117 6.95 -22.64 15.11
CA PRO A 117 6.35 -22.46 16.42
C PRO A 117 7.46 -22.40 17.46
N MET A 118 7.43 -21.38 18.32
CA MET A 118 8.26 -21.32 19.52
C MET A 118 8.04 -22.64 20.27
N THR A 119 9.09 -23.47 20.34
CA THR A 119 9.08 -24.67 21.17
C THR A 119 8.92 -24.21 22.61
N THR A 120 7.69 -24.28 23.12
CA THR A 120 7.40 -24.25 24.56
C THR A 120 8.20 -25.39 25.17
N GLN A 121 9.30 -25.05 25.82
CA GLN A 121 10.14 -25.97 26.57
C GLN A 121 9.24 -26.63 27.63
N GLN A 122 8.94 -27.91 27.43
CA GLN A 122 8.24 -28.72 28.43
C GLN A 122 9.07 -28.71 29.71
N SER A 123 8.52 -28.09 30.74
CA SER A 123 8.99 -28.21 32.12
C SER A 123 8.87 -29.67 32.53
N HIS A 124 9.93 -30.45 32.36
CA HIS A 124 10.06 -31.76 32.99
C HIS A 124 10.23 -31.53 34.49
N THR A 125 9.13 -31.74 35.22
CA THR A 125 9.10 -31.98 36.66
C THR A 125 10.08 -33.10 37.00
N SER A 126 11.19 -32.78 37.66
CA SER A 126 12.14 -33.74 38.18
C SER A 126 11.52 -34.47 39.38
N THR A 127 11.11 -35.71 39.16
CA THR A 127 10.68 -36.64 40.20
C THR A 127 11.87 -36.96 41.09
N PHE A 128 11.75 -36.61 42.37
CA PHE A 128 12.68 -36.95 43.44
C PHE A 128 12.73 -38.47 43.61
N HIS A 129 13.88 -39.10 43.34
CA HIS A 129 14.11 -40.52 43.64
C HIS A 129 15.27 -40.62 44.63
N ASP A 130 14.91 -40.57 45.91
CA ASP A 130 15.80 -40.78 47.05
C ASP A 130 16.21 -42.26 47.09
N SER A 131 17.51 -42.52 47.10
CA SER A 131 18.09 -43.86 47.15
C SER A 131 19.32 -43.82 48.05
N GLY A 132 19.22 -44.33 49.28
CA GLY A 132 20.41 -44.56 50.11
C GLY A 132 20.15 -44.78 51.60
N VAL A 133 19.90 -46.02 51.99
CA VAL A 133 20.03 -46.59 53.36
C VAL A 133 20.89 -47.86 53.18
N PRO A 134 21.71 -48.38 54.13
CA PRO A 134 21.79 -48.14 55.59
C PRO A 134 23.21 -47.93 56.18
N SER A 135 23.31 -47.49 57.44
CA SER A 135 24.20 -48.11 58.44
C SER A 135 23.72 -47.81 59.87
N SER A 136 23.58 -48.87 60.65
CA SER A 136 23.31 -48.91 62.10
C SER A 136 24.42 -48.26 62.94
N THR A 137 24.13 -47.87 64.20
CA THR A 137 24.71 -48.42 65.46
C THR A 137 24.26 -47.61 66.71
N THR A 138 23.67 -48.35 67.69
CA THR A 138 23.70 -48.20 69.17
C THR A 138 23.00 -47.10 69.99
N SER A 139 22.04 -47.57 70.80
CA SER A 139 22.02 -47.64 72.28
C SER A 139 21.47 -46.50 73.17
N SER A 140 20.62 -46.99 74.09
CA SER A 140 20.36 -46.61 75.49
C SER A 140 19.60 -45.32 75.82
N LEU A 141 18.33 -45.44 76.21
CA LEU A 141 17.86 -45.61 77.60
C LEU A 141 16.40 -46.09 77.62
#